data_AF-A0A919JK94-F1
#
_entry.id   AF-A0A919JK94-F1
#
_cell.length_a   1.000
_cell.length_b   1.000
_cell.length_c   1.000
_cell.angle_alpha   90.00
_cell.angle_beta   90.00
_cell.angle_gamma   90.00
#
_symmetry.space_group_name_H-M   'P 1'
#
loop_
_entity.id
_entity.type
_entity.pdbx_description
1 polymer ?
#
loop_
_entity_poly.entity_id
_entity_poly.type
_entity_poly.pdbx_seq_one_letter_code
_entity_poly.pdbx_strand_id
1 'polypeptide(L)'
;MDLTPYLEALRSDLSAAAAPGGPETTRAAELLGHALEASARLALLQALSDAAAEITTRLHGPVVDVRLRGREADLVVTEPAFSAPPAPAPPPADGGDLARLTLRMPESLKTHVEQAAAAEGVSVNAWLVRAVTAAAGAAPAGPPPDARRGRPGKRITGFAQA
;
A
#
# COMPACT_ATOMS: atom_id res chain seq x y z
N MET A 1 -10.49 -21.87 -4.82
CA MET A 1 -11.85 -22.40 -4.60
C MET A 1 -12.31 -23.10 -5.87
N ASP A 2 -12.55 -24.40 -5.75
CA ASP A 2 -13.17 -25.19 -6.81
C ASP A 2 -14.70 -24.98 -6.79
N LEU A 3 -15.26 -24.59 -7.93
CA LEU A 3 -16.70 -24.35 -8.10
C LEU A 3 -17.47 -25.61 -8.51
N THR A 4 -16.77 -26.66 -8.91
CA THR A 4 -17.36 -27.94 -9.36
C THR A 4 -18.36 -28.53 -8.35
N PRO A 5 -18.07 -28.65 -7.04
CA PRO A 5 -19.04 -29.24 -6.11
C PRO A 5 -20.33 -28.44 -5.97
N TYR A 6 -20.28 -27.11 -6.10
CA TYR A 6 -21.47 -26.25 -6.05
C TYR A 6 -22.34 -26.42 -7.30
N LEU A 7 -21.72 -26.57 -8.46
CA LEU A 7 -22.43 -26.80 -9.73
C LEU A 7 -23.03 -28.21 -9.79
N GLU A 8 -22.32 -29.21 -9.27
CA GLU A 8 -22.81 -30.58 -9.11
C GLU A 8 -24.04 -30.63 -8.19
N ALA A 9 -23.99 -29.94 -7.05
CA ALA A 9 -25.13 -29.83 -6.14
C ALA A 9 -26.35 -29.19 -6.84
N LEU A 10 -26.16 -28.06 -7.52
CA LEU A 10 -27.24 -27.40 -8.28
C LEU A 10 -27.87 -28.32 -9.34
N ARG A 11 -27.05 -29.12 -10.04
CA ARG A 11 -27.55 -30.09 -11.03
C ARG A 11 -28.33 -31.22 -10.36
N SER A 12 -27.82 -31.75 -9.25
CA SER A 12 -28.51 -32.76 -8.46
C SER A 12 -29.86 -32.26 -7.95
N ASP A 13 -29.91 -31.03 -7.44
CA ASP A 13 -31.13 -30.40 -6.95
C ASP A 13 -32.15 -30.19 -8.08
N LEU A 14 -31.68 -29.77 -9.26
CA LEU A 14 -32.53 -29.62 -10.43
C LEU A 14 -33.14 -30.96 -10.87
N SER A 15 -32.35 -32.03 -10.90
CA SER A 15 -32.85 -33.38 -11.21
C SER A 15 -33.84 -33.90 -10.16
N ALA A 16 -33.55 -33.67 -8.87
CA ALA A 16 -34.45 -34.05 -7.78
C ALA A 16 -35.80 -33.30 -7.86
N ALA A 17 -35.77 -32.02 -8.20
CA ALA A 17 -36.98 -31.21 -8.39
C ALA A 17 -37.79 -31.65 -9.62
N ALA A 18 -37.14 -32.18 -10.65
CA ALA A 18 -37.79 -32.64 -11.88
C ALA A 18 -38.39 -34.05 -11.78
N ALA A 19 -37.93 -34.87 -10.82
CA ALA A 19 -38.33 -36.28 -10.67
C ALA A 19 -39.86 -36.50 -10.54
N PRO A 20 -40.64 -35.69 -9.80
CA PRO A 20 -42.09 -35.85 -9.72
C PRO A 20 -42.83 -35.60 -11.05
N GLY A 21 -42.20 -34.89 -11.99
CA GLY A 21 -42.78 -34.58 -13.32
C GLY A 21 -42.68 -35.73 -14.33
N GLY A 22 -42.03 -36.84 -13.97
CA GLY A 22 -41.86 -38.01 -14.83
C GLY A 22 -40.58 -37.99 -15.67
N PRO A 23 -40.45 -38.94 -16.63
CA PRO A 23 -39.19 -39.16 -17.34
C PRO A 23 -38.84 -38.06 -18.35
N GLU A 24 -39.83 -37.43 -18.99
CA GLU A 24 -39.57 -36.34 -19.94
C GLU A 24 -39.06 -35.08 -19.24
N THR A 25 -39.64 -34.70 -18.10
CA THR A 25 -39.18 -33.55 -17.30
C THR A 25 -37.80 -33.80 -16.73
N THR A 26 -37.52 -35.01 -16.26
CA THR A 26 -36.20 -35.40 -15.75
C THR A 26 -35.14 -35.30 -16.86
N ARG A 27 -35.44 -35.79 -18.06
CA ARG A 27 -34.54 -35.68 -19.22
C ARG A 27 -34.31 -34.22 -19.64
N ALA A 28 -35.35 -33.38 -19.60
CA ALA A 28 -35.21 -31.96 -19.88
C ALA A 28 -34.33 -31.27 -18.83
N ALA A 29 -34.50 -31.60 -17.55
CA ALA A 29 -33.69 -31.07 -16.45
C ALA A 29 -32.21 -31.44 -16.58
N GLU A 30 -31.88 -32.69 -16.94
CA GLU A 30 -30.50 -33.11 -17.20
C GLU A 30 -29.85 -32.31 -18.34
N LEU A 31 -30.55 -32.17 -19.47
CA LEU A 31 -30.06 -31.40 -20.62
C LEU A 31 -29.84 -29.92 -20.28
N LEU A 32 -30.77 -29.31 -19.56
CA LEU A 32 -30.66 -27.92 -19.10
C LEU A 32 -29.52 -27.75 -18.10
N GLY A 33 -29.38 -28.68 -17.15
CA GLY A 33 -28.30 -28.67 -16.16
C GLY A 33 -26.93 -28.67 -16.82
N HIS A 34 -26.73 -29.50 -17.85
CA HIS A 34 -25.49 -29.50 -18.62
C HIS A 34 -25.31 -28.22 -19.46
N ALA A 35 -26.37 -27.73 -20.10
CA ALA A 35 -26.29 -26.52 -20.94
C ALA A 35 -25.98 -25.25 -20.12
N LEU A 36 -26.46 -25.18 -18.88
CA LEU A 36 -26.32 -24.00 -18.02
C LEU A 36 -25.05 -23.98 -17.18
N GLU A 37 -24.24 -25.04 -17.18
CA GLU A 37 -23.07 -25.14 -16.29
C GLU A 37 -22.08 -23.97 -16.50
N ALA A 38 -21.78 -23.63 -17.75
CA ALA A 38 -20.85 -22.53 -18.07
C ALA A 38 -21.39 -21.16 -17.62
N SER A 39 -22.68 -20.90 -17.84
CA SER A 39 -23.34 -19.66 -17.41
C SER A 39 -23.46 -19.56 -15.88
N ALA A 40 -23.80 -20.66 -15.20
CA ALA A 40 -23.89 -20.69 -13.75
C ALA A 40 -22.52 -20.46 -13.11
N ARG A 41 -21.47 -21.06 -13.66
CA ARG A 41 -20.08 -20.81 -13.24
C ARG A 41 -19.71 -19.34 -13.38
N LEU A 42 -20.01 -18.73 -14.53
CA LEU A 42 -19.73 -17.31 -14.75
C LEU A 42 -20.48 -16.42 -13.75
N ALA A 43 -21.76 -16.69 -13.52
CA ALA A 43 -22.57 -15.95 -12.55
C ALA A 43 -22.00 -16.04 -11.12
N LEU A 44 -21.54 -17.23 -10.69
CA LEU A 44 -20.89 -17.40 -9.39
C LEU A 44 -19.59 -16.59 -9.30
N LEU A 45 -18.79 -16.56 -10.37
CA LEU A 45 -17.56 -15.76 -10.40
C LEU A 45 -17.84 -14.25 -10.32
N GLN A 46 -18.88 -13.78 -11.01
CA GLN A 46 -19.32 -12.39 -10.92
C GLN A 46 -19.78 -12.05 -9.50
N ALA A 47 -20.63 -12.89 -8.89
CA ALA A 47 -21.10 -12.70 -7.52
C ALA A 47 -19.94 -12.67 -6.50
N LEU A 48 -18.94 -13.55 -6.66
CA LEU A 48 -17.74 -13.53 -5.80
C LEU A 48 -16.90 -12.26 -5.99
N SER A 49 -16.80 -11.77 -7.23
CA SER A 49 -16.06 -10.53 -7.53
C SER A 49 -16.74 -9.32 -6.92
N ASP A 50 -18.06 -9.23 -7.04
CA ASP A 50 -18.86 -8.16 -6.44
C ASP A 50 -18.77 -8.21 -4.89
N ALA A 51 -18.87 -9.41 -4.32
CA ALA A 51 -18.71 -9.61 -2.87
C ALA A 51 -17.31 -9.19 -2.38
N ALA A 52 -16.24 -9.51 -3.13
CA ALA A 52 -14.88 -9.10 -2.78
C ALA A 52 -14.72 -7.57 -2.84
N ALA A 53 -15.31 -6.92 -3.84
CA ALA A 53 -15.35 -5.46 -3.94
C ALA A 53 -16.08 -4.85 -2.74
N GLU A 54 -17.25 -5.38 -2.38
CA GLU A 54 -18.02 -4.92 -1.22
C GLU A 54 -17.23 -5.08 0.09
N ILE A 55 -16.62 -6.24 0.31
CA ILE A 55 -15.79 -6.51 1.50
C ILE A 55 -14.63 -5.52 1.56
N THR A 56 -13.95 -5.28 0.44
CA THR A 56 -12.85 -4.30 0.37
C THR A 56 -13.29 -2.91 0.82
N THR A 57 -14.50 -2.45 0.44
CA THR A 57 -14.99 -1.13 0.91
C THR A 57 -15.20 -1.03 2.42
N ARG A 58 -15.38 -2.17 3.10
CA ARG A 58 -15.58 -2.25 4.55
C ARG A 58 -14.28 -2.48 5.31
N LEU A 59 -13.20 -2.86 4.62
CA LEU A 59 -11.88 -3.09 5.20
C LEU A 59 -11.04 -1.80 5.16
N HIS A 60 -10.36 -1.51 6.26
CA HIS A 60 -9.48 -0.34 6.37
C HIS A 60 -8.03 -0.76 6.13
N GLY A 61 -7.59 -0.71 4.87
CA GLY A 61 -6.24 -1.10 4.47
C GLY A 61 -6.27 -2.32 3.56
N PRO A 62 -6.49 -3.55 4.08
CA PRO A 62 -6.47 -4.76 3.28
C PRO A 62 -7.47 -4.72 2.12
N VAL A 63 -7.02 -5.11 0.93
CA VAL A 63 -7.84 -5.25 -0.28
C VAL A 63 -8.09 -6.73 -0.53
N VAL A 64 -9.34 -7.10 -0.83
CA VAL A 64 -9.72 -8.47 -1.16
C VAL A 64 -10.05 -8.53 -2.65
N ASP A 65 -9.32 -9.37 -3.38
CA ASP A 65 -9.50 -9.60 -4.81
C ASP A 65 -9.80 -11.07 -5.11
N VAL A 66 -10.50 -11.33 -6.22
CA VAL A 66 -10.69 -12.69 -6.76
C VAL A 66 -9.74 -12.88 -7.95
N ARG A 67 -8.84 -13.85 -7.84
CA ARG A 67 -7.92 -14.25 -8.93
C ARG A 67 -8.39 -15.55 -9.56
N LEU A 68 -8.48 -15.56 -10.88
CA LEU A 68 -8.79 -16.78 -11.63
C LEU A 68 -7.53 -17.56 -11.98
N ARG A 69 -7.53 -18.85 -11.66
CA ARG A 69 -6.52 -19.82 -12.12
C ARG A 69 -7.23 -20.99 -12.79
N GLY A 70 -7.33 -20.93 -14.12
CA GLY A 70 -8.09 -21.90 -14.87
C GLY A 70 -9.57 -21.86 -14.49
N ARG A 71 -10.07 -22.94 -13.86
CA ARG A 71 -11.47 -23.05 -13.39
C ARG A 71 -11.65 -22.74 -11.90
N GLU A 72 -10.56 -22.41 -11.22
CA GLU A 72 -10.57 -22.13 -9.78
C GLU A 72 -10.53 -20.63 -9.52
N ALA A 73 -11.29 -20.20 -8.51
CA ALA A 73 -11.30 -18.83 -8.01
C ALA A 73 -10.51 -18.73 -6.70
N ASP A 74 -9.50 -17.89 -6.63
CA ASP A 74 -8.65 -17.71 -5.46
C ASP A 74 -8.92 -16.33 -4.83
N LEU A 75 -9.26 -16.30 -3.55
CA LEU A 75 -9.50 -15.06 -2.82
C LEU A 75 -8.16 -14.61 -2.23
N VAL A 76 -7.65 -13.48 -2.71
CA VAL A 76 -6.37 -12.94 -2.27
C VAL A 76 -6.60 -11.67 -1.49
N VAL A 77 -6.08 -11.66 -0.26
CA VAL A 77 -6.04 -10.47 0.58
C VAL A 77 -4.68 -9.83 0.42
N THR A 78 -4.65 -8.60 -0.07
CA THR A 78 -3.44 -7.80 -0.21
C THR A 78 -3.46 -6.71 0.85
N GLU A 79 -2.54 -6.79 1.81
CA GLU A 79 -2.30 -5.67 2.72
C GLU A 79 -1.47 -4.62 1.97
N PRO A 80 -1.93 -3.35 1.88
CA PRO A 80 -1.10 -2.31 1.33
C PRO A 80 0.12 -2.20 2.22
N ALA A 81 1.28 -2.56 1.69
CA ALA A 81 2.54 -2.34 2.37
C ALA A 81 2.66 -0.83 2.59
N PHE A 82 2.41 -0.38 3.83
CA PHE A 82 3.03 0.83 4.30
C PHE A 82 4.53 0.54 4.23
N SER A 83 5.19 0.99 3.17
CA SER A 83 6.61 1.24 3.28
C SER A 83 6.73 2.19 4.47
N ALA A 84 7.22 1.70 5.60
CA ALA A 84 7.44 2.54 6.77
C ALA A 84 8.18 3.78 6.26
N PRO A 85 7.73 5.00 6.62
CA PRO A 85 8.55 6.17 6.38
C PRO A 85 9.95 5.82 6.88
N PRO A 86 11.03 6.03 6.08
CA PRO A 86 12.37 5.82 6.60
C PRO A 86 12.47 6.54 7.94
N ALA A 87 13.06 5.87 8.94
CA ALA A 87 13.15 6.37 10.31
C ALA A 87 13.49 7.87 10.29
N PRO A 88 12.80 8.70 11.09
CA PRO A 88 12.96 10.14 11.02
C PRO A 88 14.44 10.47 11.12
N ALA A 89 14.96 11.11 10.08
CA ALA A 89 16.29 11.70 10.16
C ALA A 89 16.31 12.64 11.37
N PRO A 90 17.43 12.76 12.09
CA PRO A 90 17.54 13.68 13.22
C PRO A 90 17.03 15.07 12.79
N PRO A 91 16.28 15.78 13.66
CA PRO A 91 15.65 17.02 13.28
C PRO A 91 16.71 17.97 12.70
N PRO A 92 16.42 18.65 11.57
CA PRO A 92 17.34 19.65 11.07
C PRO A 92 17.50 20.72 12.16
N ALA A 93 18.75 21.07 12.45
CA ALA A 93 19.02 22.30 13.18
C ALA A 93 18.39 23.45 12.37
N ASP A 94 17.57 24.24 13.06
CA ASP A 94 16.89 25.45 12.60
C ASP A 94 15.61 25.23 11.78
N GLY A 95 14.48 25.40 12.48
CA GLY A 95 13.14 25.47 11.92
C GLY A 95 12.95 26.72 11.06
N GLY A 96 13.22 26.58 9.77
CA GLY A 96 12.67 27.42 8.72
C GLY A 96 11.38 26.81 8.17
N ASP A 97 10.45 27.68 7.75
CA ASP A 97 9.16 27.29 7.17
C ASP A 97 9.38 26.41 5.91
N LEU A 98 9.03 25.13 5.98
CA LEU A 98 9.28 24.17 4.90
C LEU A 98 8.16 24.25 3.86
N ALA A 99 8.47 24.73 2.65
CA ALA A 99 7.53 24.73 1.53
C ALA A 99 7.49 23.37 0.81
N ARG A 100 6.27 22.85 0.56
CA ARG A 100 6.06 21.60 -0.20
C ARG A 100 6.07 21.86 -1.70
N LEU A 101 6.82 21.05 -2.46
CA LEU A 101 6.92 21.11 -3.93
C LEU A 101 6.60 19.76 -4.57
N THR A 102 5.81 19.75 -5.64
CA THR A 102 5.62 18.57 -6.52
C THR A 102 6.35 18.80 -7.84
N LEU A 103 7.36 17.97 -8.12
CA LEU A 103 8.21 18.08 -9.32
C LEU A 103 7.88 16.98 -10.32
N ARG A 104 7.73 17.35 -11.60
CA ARG A 104 7.61 16.41 -12.72
C ARG A 104 8.88 16.50 -13.55
N MET A 105 9.53 15.37 -13.81
CA MET A 105 10.77 15.29 -14.58
C MET A 105 10.76 14.07 -15.51
N PRO A 106 11.56 14.07 -16.59
CA PRO A 106 11.78 12.88 -17.42
C PRO A 106 12.38 11.73 -16.59
N GLU A 107 12.03 10.48 -16.93
CA GLU A 107 12.47 9.29 -16.17
C GLU A 107 14.00 9.16 -16.13
N SER A 108 14.68 9.51 -17.22
CA SER A 108 16.14 9.51 -17.29
C SER A 108 16.80 10.44 -16.26
N LEU A 109 16.18 11.59 -15.99
CA LEU A 109 16.68 12.56 -15.02
C LEU A 109 16.46 12.05 -13.59
N LYS A 110 15.30 11.45 -13.32
CA LYS A 110 15.01 10.80 -12.04
C LYS A 110 16.03 9.70 -11.72
N THR A 111 16.30 8.80 -12.67
CA THR A 111 17.30 7.74 -12.49
C THR A 111 18.69 8.30 -12.18
N HIS A 112 19.10 9.37 -12.88
CA HIS A 112 20.40 10.00 -12.63
C HIS A 112 20.49 10.61 -11.23
N VAL A 113 19.42 11.27 -10.76
CA VAL A 113 19.33 11.83 -9.40
C VAL A 113 19.40 10.74 -8.34
N GLU A 114 18.69 9.62 -8.53
CA GLU A 114 18.71 8.49 -7.61
C GLU A 114 20.11 7.88 -7.49
N GLN A 115 20.82 7.72 -8.61
CA GLN A 115 22.19 7.22 -8.63
C GLN A 115 23.17 8.16 -7.94
N ALA A 116 23.06 9.48 -8.17
CA ALA A 116 23.92 10.47 -7.52
C ALA A 116 23.69 10.52 -6.00
N ALA A 117 22.43 10.48 -5.56
CA ALA A 117 22.09 10.42 -4.14
C ALA A 117 22.62 9.14 -3.47
N ALA A 118 22.51 7.99 -4.15
CA ALA A 118 23.01 6.71 -3.67
C ALA A 118 24.54 6.69 -3.56
N ALA A 119 25.26 7.25 -4.54
CA ALA A 119 26.72 7.36 -4.50
C ALA A 119 27.23 8.21 -3.32
N GLU A 120 26.46 9.21 -2.92
CA GLU A 120 26.75 10.09 -1.78
C GLU A 120 26.19 9.57 -0.44
N GLY A 121 25.46 8.45 -0.45
CA GLY A 121 24.85 7.87 0.75
C GLY A 121 23.78 8.75 1.40
N VAL A 122 23.14 9.64 0.64
CA VAL A 122 22.10 10.57 1.13
C VAL A 122 20.75 10.31 0.47
N SER A 123 19.68 10.90 1.03
CA SER A 123 18.37 10.85 0.39
C SER A 123 18.32 11.73 -0.86
N VAL A 124 17.49 11.33 -1.82
CA VAL A 124 17.19 12.12 -3.03
C VAL A 124 16.74 13.54 -2.68
N ASN A 125 15.90 13.71 -1.66
CA ASN A 125 15.46 15.02 -1.20
C ASN A 125 16.63 15.88 -0.69
N ALA A 126 17.53 15.31 0.13
CA ALA A 126 18.70 16.03 0.63
C ALA A 126 19.66 16.41 -0.50
N TRP A 127 19.88 15.49 -1.44
CA TRP A 127 20.70 15.74 -2.62
C TRP A 127 20.12 16.86 -3.50
N LEU A 128 18.80 16.81 -3.79
CA LEU A 128 18.09 17.83 -4.57
C LEU A 128 18.12 19.20 -3.88
N VAL A 129 17.89 19.26 -2.57
CA VAL A 129 17.97 20.52 -1.81
C VAL A 129 19.38 21.10 -1.91
N ARG A 130 20.44 20.29 -1.77
CA ARG A 130 21.83 20.78 -1.94
C ARG A 130 22.09 21.26 -3.36
N ALA A 131 21.68 20.50 -4.37
CA ALA A 131 21.87 20.87 -5.78
C ALA A 131 21.16 22.19 -6.12
N VAL A 132 19.92 22.37 -5.66
CA VAL A 132 19.15 23.61 -5.86
C VAL A 132 19.77 24.76 -5.06
N THR A 133 20.19 24.53 -3.82
CA THR A 133 20.87 25.53 -2.98
C THR A 133 22.16 26.02 -3.63
N ALA A 134 22.96 25.10 -4.17
CA ALA A 134 24.19 25.42 -4.91
C ALA A 134 23.91 26.18 -6.21
N ALA A 135 22.90 25.76 -6.99
CA ALA A 135 22.51 26.44 -8.22
C ALA A 135 21.88 27.82 -7.97
N ALA A 136 21.16 27.99 -6.86
CA ALA A 136 20.56 29.25 -6.44
C ALA A 136 21.58 30.23 -5.83
N GLY A 137 22.85 29.80 -5.63
CA GLY A 137 23.89 30.61 -5.01
C GLY A 137 23.66 30.88 -3.51
N ALA A 138 22.75 30.14 -2.87
CA ALA A 138 22.50 30.24 -1.45
C ALA A 138 23.59 29.44 -0.71
N ALA A 139 24.69 30.08 -0.32
CA ALA A 139 25.64 29.42 0.57
C ALA A 139 24.91 29.05 1.88
N PRO A 140 25.09 27.84 2.45
CA PRO A 140 24.55 27.54 3.76
C PRO A 140 25.19 28.51 4.76
N ALA A 141 24.35 29.29 5.44
CA ALA A 141 24.80 30.15 6.53
C ALA A 141 25.45 29.25 7.59
N GLY A 142 26.78 29.31 7.68
CA GLY A 142 27.54 28.58 8.69
C GLY A 142 27.12 29.01 10.11
N PRO A 143 27.31 28.14 11.12
CA PRO A 143 26.93 28.44 12.49
C PRO A 143 27.69 29.67 13.00
N PRO A 144 27.05 30.53 13.83
CA PRO A 144 27.70 31.73 14.35
C PRO A 144 28.91 31.36 15.22
N PRO A 145 29.98 32.17 15.21
CA PRO A 145 31.14 31.93 16.06
C PRO A 145 30.75 32.04 17.54
N ASP A 146 31.15 31.03 18.28
CA ASP A 146 31.00 30.88 19.72
C ASP A 146 31.83 31.96 20.45
N ALA A 147 31.25 33.14 20.65
CA ALA A 147 31.88 34.24 21.35
C ALA A 147 31.75 34.07 22.87
N ARG A 148 32.69 33.31 23.45
CA ARG A 148 33.02 33.39 24.89
C ARG A 148 33.25 34.84 25.31
N ARG A 149 32.56 35.28 26.39
CA ARG A 149 32.96 36.26 27.44
C ARG A 149 31.76 36.40 28.37
N GLY A 150 31.73 35.88 29.59
CA GLY A 150 32.66 36.14 30.69
C GLY A 150 31.92 36.97 31.75
N ARG A 151 31.45 36.33 32.83
CA ARG A 151 31.06 37.04 34.06
C ARG A 151 31.20 36.13 35.29
N PRO A 152 32.13 36.39 36.21
CA PRO A 152 32.28 35.62 37.45
C PRO A 152 31.44 36.27 38.55
N GLY A 153 30.53 35.50 39.16
CA GLY A 153 29.64 35.94 40.24
C GLY A 153 29.69 34.99 41.42
N LYS A 154 30.63 35.28 42.34
CA LYS A 154 30.80 34.84 43.73
C LYS A 154 29.77 33.85 44.32
N ARG A 155 30.24 32.64 44.66
CA ARG A 155 29.64 31.80 45.72
C ARG A 155 30.41 32.05 47.01
N ILE A 156 29.71 32.50 48.06
CA ILE A 156 30.21 32.56 49.44
C ILE A 156 29.91 31.20 50.07
N THR A 157 30.95 30.48 50.49
CA THR A 157 30.86 29.34 51.42
C THR A 157 31.62 29.73 52.68
N GLY A 158 30.90 29.94 53.77
CA GLY A 158 31.47 30.19 55.09
C GLY A 158 31.74 28.88 55.82
N PHE A 159 32.95 28.75 56.36
CA PHE A 159 33.28 27.89 57.50
C PHE A 159 34.43 28.57 58.27
N ALA A 160 34.21 28.81 59.56
CA ALA A 160 35.25 28.85 60.58
C ALA A 160 34.64 28.64 61.97
N GLN A 161 35.36 27.81 62.71
CA GLN A 161 35.10 27.10 63.95
C GLN A 161 35.41 27.94 65.20
N ALA A 162 34.77 27.61 66.32
CA ALA A 162 35.31 27.73 67.68
C ALA A 162 34.97 26.45 68.44
#